data_AF-A0A131XPX2-F1
#
_entry.id   AF-A0A131XPX2-F1
#
_cell.length_a   1.000
_cell.length_b   1.000
_cell.length_c   1.000
_cell.angle_alpha   90.00
_cell.angle_beta   90.00
_cell.angle_gamma   90.00
#
_symmetry.space_group_name_H-M   'P 1'
#
loop_
_entity.id
_entity.type
_entity.pdbx_description
1 polymer ?
#
loop_
_entity_poly.entity_id
_entity_poly.type
_entity_poly.pdbx_seq_one_letter_code
_entity_poly.pdbx_strand_id
1 'polypeptide(L)'
;FRPPHKDFRREQSVAWRQLLTNAYPNISLLSKIYHATYDDKCPLCGEHPTLYHVTWVCQKSKVLPVNKTPTPEQWEAVLSCSKREEQLKLID
;
A
#
# COMPACT_ATOMS: atom_id res chain seq x y z
N PHE A 1 -2.49 -14.85 -5.96
CA PHE A 1 -2.66 -14.01 -4.75
C PHE A 1 -2.77 -14.89 -3.51
N ARG A 2 -2.07 -14.57 -2.40
CA ARG A 2 -2.14 -15.37 -1.16
C ARG A 2 -3.23 -14.84 -0.22
N PRO A 3 -3.99 -15.70 0.47
CA PRO A 3 -4.83 -15.28 1.58
C PRO A 3 -4.05 -14.52 2.68
N PRO A 4 -4.75 -13.72 3.50
CA PRO A 4 -4.18 -13.12 4.71
C PRO A 4 -3.63 -14.21 5.65
N HIS A 5 -2.61 -13.85 6.44
CA HIS A 5 -2.11 -14.74 7.48
C HIS A 5 -3.20 -15.08 8.51
N LYS A 6 -3.21 -16.32 9.01
CA LYS A 6 -4.23 -16.82 9.95
C LYS A 6 -4.35 -16.03 11.25
N ASP A 7 -3.24 -15.45 11.71
CA ASP A 7 -3.17 -14.69 12.98
C ASP A 7 -3.44 -13.19 12.79
N PHE A 8 -3.97 -12.79 11.62
CA PHE A 8 -4.40 -11.41 11.38
C PHE A 8 -5.72 -11.13 12.06
N ARG A 9 -5.82 -9.95 12.68
CA ARG A 9 -7.10 -9.41 13.11
C ARG A 9 -7.99 -9.15 11.90
N ARG A 10 -9.29 -8.97 12.13
CA ARG A 10 -10.27 -8.70 11.06
C ARG A 10 -9.85 -7.53 10.17
N GLU A 11 -9.41 -6.43 10.79
CA GLU A 11 -8.97 -5.21 10.08
C GLU A 11 -7.75 -5.48 9.19
N GLN A 12 -6.72 -6.15 9.72
CA GLN A 12 -5.53 -6.57 8.98
C GLN A 12 -5.88 -7.48 7.80
N SER A 13 -6.82 -8.41 8.00
CA SER A 13 -7.30 -9.30 6.94
C SER A 13 -8.03 -8.54 5.82
N VAL A 14 -8.79 -7.49 6.16
CA VAL A 14 -9.47 -6.62 5.20
C VAL A 14 -8.45 -5.78 4.44
N ALA A 15 -7.54 -5.13 5.15
CA ALA A 15 -6.44 -4.35 4.58
C ALA A 15 -5.63 -5.17 3.57
N TRP A 16 -5.25 -6.40 3.93
CA TRP A 16 -4.52 -7.30 3.03
C TRP A 16 -5.30 -7.61 1.76
N ARG A 17 -6.59 -7.95 1.85
CA ARG A 17 -7.43 -8.21 0.66
C ARG A 17 -7.57 -6.98 -0.23
N GLN A 18 -7.70 -5.81 0.38
CA GLN A 18 -7.77 -4.54 -0.34
C GLN A 18 -6.46 -4.24 -1.08
N LEU A 19 -5.29 -4.54 -0.49
CA LEU A 19 -4.00 -4.43 -1.20
C LEU A 19 -3.95 -5.33 -2.43
N LEU A 20 -4.33 -6.60 -2.28
CA LEU A 20 -4.33 -7.57 -3.38
C LEU A 20 -5.30 -7.21 -4.52
N THR A 21 -6.34 -6.45 -4.22
CA THR A 21 -7.38 -6.03 -5.19
C THR A 21 -7.20 -4.58 -5.66
N ASN A 22 -6.09 -3.93 -5.29
CA ASN A 22 -5.84 -2.52 -5.58
C ASN A 22 -6.96 -1.57 -5.09
N ALA A 23 -7.69 -1.99 -4.06
CA ALA A 23 -8.82 -1.28 -3.46
C ALA A 23 -8.48 -0.68 -2.08
N TYR A 24 -7.22 -0.79 -1.65
CA TYR A 24 -6.78 -0.21 -0.39
C TYR A 24 -6.84 1.32 -0.46
N PRO A 25 -7.41 2.01 0.54
CA PRO A 25 -7.59 3.45 0.51
C PRO A 25 -6.27 4.18 0.19
N ASN A 26 -6.27 4.94 -0.90
CA ASN A 26 -5.13 5.72 -1.35
C ASN A 26 -5.61 7.05 -1.96
N ILE A 27 -4.71 8.04 -2.02
CA ILE A 27 -5.05 9.38 -2.50
C ILE A 27 -5.51 9.37 -3.96
N SER A 28 -4.99 8.48 -4.82
CA SER A 28 -5.47 8.36 -6.20
C SER A 28 -6.93 7.89 -6.29
N LEU A 29 -7.37 7.01 -5.39
CA LEU A 29 -8.79 6.63 -5.30
C LEU A 29 -9.63 7.79 -4.74
N LEU A 30 -9.15 8.48 -3.71
CA LEU A 30 -9.86 9.60 -3.09
C LEU A 30 -9.98 10.80 -4.02
N SER A 31 -8.96 11.12 -4.81
CA SER A 31 -9.01 12.22 -5.77
C SER A 31 -10.05 11.98 -6.86
N LYS A 32 -10.29 10.73 -7.26
CA LYS A 32 -11.35 10.34 -8.21
C LYS A 32 -12.78 10.47 -7.66
N ILE A 33 -12.95 10.43 -6.33
CA ILE A 33 -14.27 10.49 -5.69
C ILE A 33 -14.54 11.92 -5.20
N TYR A 34 -13.51 12.58 -4.67
CA TYR A 34 -13.57 13.87 -4.00
C TYR A 34 -12.53 14.85 -4.59
N HIS A 35 -12.68 15.13 -5.89
CA HIS A 35 -11.77 16.00 -6.66
C HIS A 35 -11.53 17.39 -6.05
N ALA A 36 -12.50 17.94 -5.33
CA ALA A 36 -12.37 19.26 -4.70
C ALA A 36 -11.50 19.24 -3.43
N THR A 37 -11.28 18.06 -2.83
CA THR A 37 -10.58 17.89 -1.55
C THR A 37 -9.21 17.26 -1.71
N TYR A 38 -9.06 16.33 -2.65
CA TYR A 38 -7.82 15.59 -2.86
C TYR A 38 -7.26 15.85 -4.25
N ASP A 39 -6.00 16.28 -4.28
CA ASP A 39 -5.22 16.44 -5.52
C ASP A 39 -4.83 15.06 -6.08
N ASP A 40 -4.54 14.99 -7.37
CA ASP A 40 -4.05 13.79 -8.05
C ASP A 40 -2.55 13.55 -7.84
N LYS A 41 -2.00 14.15 -6.78
CA LYS A 41 -0.58 14.13 -6.42
C LYS A 41 -0.39 13.67 -4.99
N CYS A 42 0.72 12.98 -4.77
CA CYS A 42 1.16 12.56 -3.45
C CYS A 42 1.49 13.80 -2.61
N PRO A 43 0.87 13.99 -1.44
CA PRO A 43 1.10 15.19 -0.61
C PRO A 43 2.52 15.24 -0.03
N LEU A 44 3.27 14.14 -0.10
CA LEU A 44 4.62 14.04 0.46
C LEU A 44 5.69 14.41 -0.58
N CYS A 45 5.60 13.86 -1.80
CA CYS A 45 6.62 14.04 -2.84
C CYS A 45 6.13 14.70 -4.13
N GLY A 46 4.82 14.84 -4.34
CA GLY A 46 4.23 15.42 -5.55
C GLY A 46 4.03 14.45 -6.72
N GLU A 47 4.50 13.20 -6.60
CA GLU A 47 4.34 12.16 -7.63
C GLU A 47 2.92 11.60 -7.69
N HIS A 48 2.60 10.84 -8.74
CA HIS A 48 1.27 10.25 -8.90
C HIS A 48 0.97 9.22 -7.78
N PRO A 49 -0.10 9.39 -6.97
CA PRO A 49 -0.30 8.67 -5.71
C PRO A 49 -0.99 7.32 -5.90
N THR A 50 -0.44 6.47 -6.77
CA THR A 50 -0.91 5.09 -6.93
C THR A 50 -0.79 4.33 -5.62
N LEU A 51 -1.51 3.21 -5.48
CA LEU A 51 -1.39 2.36 -4.30
C LEU A 51 0.07 1.94 -4.06
N TYR A 52 0.72 1.39 -5.10
CA TYR A 52 2.15 1.05 -5.09
C TYR A 52 3.03 2.23 -4.66
N HIS A 53 2.73 3.45 -5.13
CA HIS A 53 3.49 4.62 -4.73
C HIS A 53 3.36 4.91 -3.23
N VAL A 54 2.13 5.03 -2.72
CA VAL A 54 1.89 5.45 -1.34
C VAL A 54 2.25 4.38 -0.31
N THR A 55 2.22 3.10 -0.69
CA THR A 55 2.58 1.98 0.21
C THR A 55 4.04 1.55 0.12
N TRP A 56 4.68 1.66 -1.05
CA TRP A 56 5.97 0.98 -1.28
C TRP A 56 7.09 1.90 -1.78
N VAL A 57 6.76 2.89 -2.63
CA VAL A 57 7.79 3.69 -3.32
C VAL A 57 8.09 5.01 -2.62
N CYS A 58 7.10 5.62 -1.96
CA CYS A 58 7.22 7.00 -1.49
C CYS A 58 8.33 7.16 -0.44
N GLN A 59 9.50 7.67 -0.87
CA GLN A 59 10.68 7.87 -0.01
C GLN A 59 10.50 8.95 1.06
N LYS A 60 9.48 9.79 0.91
CA LYS A 60 9.12 10.82 1.90
C LYS A 60 8.09 10.33 2.92
N SER A 61 7.64 9.08 2.83
CA SER A 61 6.83 8.46 3.87
C SER A 61 7.64 8.31 5.15
N LYS A 62 7.14 8.88 6.24
CA LYS A 62 7.74 8.75 7.58
C LYS A 62 7.16 7.57 8.37
N VAL A 63 6.10 6.96 7.85
CA VAL A 63 5.30 5.95 8.57
C VAL A 63 5.73 4.54 8.15
N LEU A 64 6.05 4.34 6.86
CA LEU A 64 6.47 3.04 6.34
C LEU A 64 8.00 3.02 6.17
N PRO A 65 8.66 1.87 6.43
CA PRO A 65 10.09 1.73 6.19
C PRO A 65 10.40 1.98 4.71
N VAL A 66 11.16 3.04 4.44
CA VAL A 66 11.55 3.43 3.08
C VAL A 66 12.42 2.34 2.47
N ASN A 67 11.88 1.61 1.49
CA ASN A 67 12.69 0.74 0.64
C ASN A 67 13.55 1.64 -0.27
N LYS A 68 14.88 1.53 -0.16
CA LYS A 68 15.83 2.41 -0.85
C LYS A 68 15.86 2.18 -2.37
N THR A 69 15.47 1.00 -2.81
CA THR A 69 15.40 0.59 -4.23
C THR A 69 14.12 -0.20 -4.47
N PRO A 70 12.95 0.46 -4.44
CA PRO A 70 11.68 -0.23 -4.60
C PRO A 70 11.51 -0.66 -6.06
N THR A 71 11.33 -1.96 -6.30
CA THR A 71 10.99 -2.48 -7.63
C THR A 71 9.61 -3.14 -7.64
N PRO A 72 8.91 -3.14 -8.79
CA PRO A 72 7.63 -3.84 -8.94
C PRO A 72 7.72 -5.32 -8.56
N GLU A 73 8.82 -6.00 -8.91
CA GLU A 73 9.02 -7.42 -8.62
C GLU A 73 9.11 -7.68 -7.11
N GLN A 74 9.74 -6.78 -6.36
CA GLN A 74 9.79 -6.87 -4.90
C GLN A 74 8.40 -6.69 -4.28
N TRP A 75 7.62 -5.76 -4.81
CA TRP A 75 6.24 -5.55 -4.38
C TRP A 75 5.39 -6.80 -4.62
N GLU A 76 5.46 -7.37 -5.82
CA GLU A 76 4.77 -8.62 -6.14
C GLU A 76 5.24 -9.81 -5.29
N ALA A 77 6.54 -9.88 -5.00
CA ALA A 77 7.11 -10.90 -4.13
C ALA A 77 6.57 -10.81 -2.70
N VAL A 78 6.41 -9.60 -2.14
CA VAL A 78 5.81 -9.42 -0.81
C VAL A 78 4.32 -9.74 -0.80
N LEU A 79 3.56 -9.30 -1.81
CA LEU A 79 2.16 -9.71 -2.00
C LEU A 79 2.02 -11.24 -2.16
N SER A 80 3.08 -11.90 -2.63
CA SER A 80 3.22 -13.34 -2.76
C SER A 80 3.92 -14.02 -1.57
N CYS A 81 4.12 -13.35 -0.42
CA CYS A 81 4.76 -13.91 0.80
C CYS A 81 3.80 -14.34 1.92
N SER A 82 4.04 -15.51 2.56
CA SER A 82 3.14 -16.12 3.57
C SER A 82 3.45 -15.64 4.96
N LYS A 83 4.64 -15.09 5.12
CA LYS A 83 5.17 -14.76 6.42
C LYS A 83 4.36 -13.59 6.96
N ARG A 84 3.82 -13.78 8.17
CA ARG A 84 3.05 -12.77 8.89
C ARG A 84 3.76 -11.43 8.92
N GLU A 85 5.06 -11.44 9.22
CA GLU A 85 5.90 -10.23 9.34
C GLU A 85 5.98 -9.44 8.03
N GLU A 86 6.12 -10.14 6.90
CA GLU A 86 6.19 -9.49 5.58
C GLU A 86 4.83 -8.91 5.18
N GLN A 87 3.74 -9.61 5.48
CA GLN A 87 2.40 -9.10 5.23
C GLN A 87 2.08 -7.89 6.13
N LEU A 88 2.54 -7.88 7.39
CA LEU A 88 2.31 -6.79 8.35
C LEU A 88 2.97 -5.48 7.92
N LYS A 89 4.21 -5.53 7.40
CA LYS A 89 4.94 -4.34 6.92
C LYS A 89 4.19 -3.52 5.86
N LEU A 90 3.17 -4.10 5.23
CA LEU A 90 2.36 -3.45 4.20
C LEU A 90 1.04 -2.85 4.71
N ILE A 91 0.59 -3.25 5.89
CA ILE A 91 -0.74 -2.91 6.41
C ILE A 91 -0.72 -2.25 7.80
N ASP A 92 0.45 -2.11 8.42
CA ASP A 92 0.71 -1.53 9.75
C ASP A 92 1.95 -0.63 9.68
#